data_AF-S4XR10-F1
#
_entry.id   AF-S4XR10-F1
#
_cell.length_a   1.000
_cell.length_b   1.000
_cell.length_c   1.000
_cell.angle_alpha   90.00
_cell.angle_beta   90.00
_cell.angle_gamma   90.00
#
_symmetry.space_group_name_H-M   'P 1'
#
loop_
_entity.id
_entity.type
_entity.pdbx_description
1 polymer ?
#
loop_
_entity_poly.entity_id
_entity_poly.type
_entity_poly.pdbx_seq_one_letter_code
_entity_poly.pdbx_strand_id
1 'polypeptide(L)'
;MTLAIAIPASGCSDASFDPGGSGAGSGSGGAGGDGEGGPGEIAGGGGGTGLPSAVSVIITADNAYGFGYGTGDELLNYFGGIENNLAEEIFSCPIGNGPESYTVPAESANAGHYLYIITYADKLTTQGVIGQFFREGAEPVFTGNGGWEVCATGEDYDLGSRGPTLETINQQLASCNRGDLDPQTSSAGWVTTEASAHGHVVFGEANDTAREIPEPGNEFPIVCGIDEEARWMWYEWEPDRSAGSPFLWPSGSAGNVTKDFLIFRLGAELIPEVPR
;
A
#
# COMPACT_ATOMS: atom_id res chain seq x y z
N MET A 1 9.05 29.10 -38.24
CA MET A 1 9.82 29.65 -37.11
C MET A 1 10.29 28.46 -36.30
N THR A 2 11.55 28.07 -36.47
CA THR A 2 12.15 26.87 -35.89
C THR A 2 12.94 27.29 -34.67
N LEU A 3 12.61 26.74 -33.49
CA LEU A 3 13.38 26.96 -32.28
C LEU A 3 14.01 25.64 -31.85
N ALA A 4 15.33 25.55 -32.03
CA ALA A 4 16.17 24.49 -31.51
C ALA A 4 16.58 24.86 -30.07
N ILE A 5 16.50 23.89 -29.15
CA ILE A 5 17.03 24.03 -27.79
C ILE A 5 18.18 23.04 -27.63
N ALA A 6 19.34 23.57 -27.24
CA ALA A 6 20.60 22.89 -27.10
C ALA A 6 20.74 22.21 -25.72
N ILE A 7 21.36 21.03 -25.71
CA ILE A 7 21.78 20.28 -24.53
C ILE A 7 23.21 20.69 -24.16
N PRO A 8 23.53 20.99 -22.89
CA PRO A 8 24.91 20.95 -22.43
C PRO A 8 25.27 19.59 -21.83
N ALA A 9 26.23 18.92 -22.47
CA ALA A 9 27.05 17.88 -21.88
C ALA A 9 28.39 18.49 -21.41
N SER A 10 28.82 18.15 -20.20
CA SER A 10 30.18 18.33 -19.64
C SER A 10 30.18 17.62 -18.29
N GLY A 11 31.09 16.76 -17.86
CA GLY A 11 32.39 16.29 -18.32
C GLY A 11 32.99 15.45 -17.18
N CYS A 12 33.72 14.39 -17.50
CA CYS A 12 34.35 13.46 -16.55
C CYS A 12 35.45 14.11 -15.72
N SER A 13 35.74 13.58 -14.53
CA SER A 13 37.10 13.49 -13.97
C SER A 13 37.18 12.35 -12.94
N ASP A 14 37.98 11.34 -13.29
CA ASP A 14 38.57 10.34 -12.40
C ASP A 14 39.44 10.99 -11.32
N ALA A 15 39.46 10.40 -10.12
CA ALA A 15 40.62 10.45 -9.24
C ALA A 15 40.68 9.18 -8.37
N SER A 16 41.47 8.22 -8.83
CA SER A 16 42.02 7.12 -8.05
C SER A 16 43.30 7.60 -7.36
N PHE A 17 43.39 7.43 -6.04
CA PHE A 17 44.65 7.47 -5.28
C PHE A 17 44.59 6.50 -4.08
N ASP A 18 45.35 5.43 -4.19
CA ASP A 18 45.98 4.64 -3.12
C ASP A 18 47.50 4.73 -3.44
N PRO A 19 48.50 4.73 -2.51
CA PRO A 19 48.71 3.66 -1.52
C PRO A 19 49.36 4.04 -0.17
N GLY A 20 49.16 3.16 0.83
CA GLY A 20 50.27 2.64 1.66
C GLY A 20 50.28 2.98 3.15
N GLY A 21 50.46 1.95 3.99
CA GLY A 21 50.82 2.12 5.41
C GLY A 21 50.73 0.85 6.25
N SER A 22 51.82 0.08 6.29
CA SER A 22 52.02 -1.22 6.95
C SER A 22 51.91 -1.22 8.49
N GLY A 23 51.51 -2.36 9.08
CA GLY A 23 51.67 -2.64 10.51
C GLY A 23 51.41 -4.10 10.87
N ALA A 24 52.47 -4.87 11.07
CA ALA A 24 52.48 -6.29 11.38
C ALA A 24 52.20 -6.59 12.87
N GLY A 25 51.69 -7.78 13.17
CA GLY A 25 51.65 -8.36 14.51
C GLY A 25 51.29 -9.84 14.49
N SER A 26 52.31 -10.70 14.45
CA SER A 26 52.20 -12.16 14.64
C SER A 26 52.06 -12.51 16.13
N GLY A 27 51.29 -13.55 16.44
CA GLY A 27 51.30 -14.23 17.74
C GLY A 27 50.71 -15.63 17.62
N SER A 28 51.56 -16.65 17.75
CA SER A 28 51.24 -18.07 17.74
C SER A 28 51.31 -18.70 19.15
N GLY A 29 50.57 -19.79 19.35
CA GLY A 29 50.61 -20.70 20.51
C GLY A 29 49.19 -21.20 20.83
N GLY A 30 48.75 -22.43 20.52
CA GLY A 30 49.14 -23.72 21.11
C GLY A 30 48.31 -23.97 22.39
N ALA A 31 47.67 -25.10 22.71
CA ALA A 31 47.56 -26.45 22.17
C ALA A 31 46.42 -27.20 22.93
N GLY A 32 45.86 -28.26 22.34
CA GLY A 32 45.52 -29.52 23.04
C GLY A 32 44.15 -29.65 23.75
N GLY A 33 43.39 -30.68 23.37
CA GLY A 33 42.25 -31.17 24.13
C GLY A 33 41.39 -32.17 23.37
N ASP A 34 41.90 -33.39 23.16
CA ASP A 34 41.10 -34.53 22.70
C ASP A 34 40.19 -35.05 23.82
N GLY A 35 38.96 -35.43 23.47
CA GLY A 35 38.01 -36.10 24.36
C GLY A 35 36.85 -36.72 23.58
N GLU A 36 37.01 -37.97 23.14
CA GLU A 36 35.95 -38.81 22.59
C GLU A 36 34.92 -39.20 23.67
N GLY A 37 33.63 -39.23 23.32
CA GLY A 37 32.59 -39.76 24.22
C GLY A 37 31.13 -39.63 23.78
N GLY A 38 30.72 -40.33 22.71
CA GLY A 38 29.38 -40.95 22.56
C GLY A 38 28.13 -40.09 22.27
N PRO A 39 27.09 -40.65 21.62
CA PRO A 39 26.00 -39.89 21.01
C PRO A 39 24.91 -39.54 22.04
N GLY A 40 24.77 -38.25 22.32
CA GLY A 40 23.65 -37.69 23.08
C GLY A 40 22.68 -37.02 22.12
N GLU A 41 21.61 -37.73 21.79
CA GLU A 41 20.39 -37.19 21.20
C GLU A 41 19.82 -36.12 22.15
N ILE A 42 20.16 -34.85 21.89
CA ILE A 42 19.40 -33.72 22.44
C ILE A 42 18.36 -33.37 21.39
N ALA A 43 17.25 -34.11 21.42
CA ALA A 43 15.97 -33.63 20.93
C ALA A 43 15.61 -32.37 21.74
N GLY A 44 15.92 -31.22 21.19
CA GLY A 44 15.49 -29.93 21.68
C GLY A 44 14.97 -29.18 20.48
N GLY A 45 13.65 -29.23 20.28
CA GLY A 45 12.94 -28.59 19.17
C GLY A 45 13.43 -27.16 18.98
N GLY A 46 14.22 -26.97 17.93
CA GLY A 46 14.48 -25.66 17.38
C GLY A 46 13.15 -25.16 16.86
N GLY A 47 12.42 -24.44 17.71
CA GLY A 47 11.39 -23.51 17.27
C GLY A 47 12.10 -22.49 16.39
N GLY A 48 12.26 -22.83 15.12
CA GLY A 48 12.72 -21.89 14.12
C GLY A 48 11.75 -20.73 14.20
N THR A 49 12.20 -19.59 14.70
CA THR A 49 11.56 -18.32 14.43
C THR A 49 11.74 -18.13 12.92
N GLY A 50 10.89 -18.80 12.14
CA GLY A 50 10.85 -18.66 10.69
C GLY A 50 10.86 -17.17 10.44
N LEU A 51 11.89 -16.72 9.73
CA LEU A 51 11.99 -15.33 9.38
C LEU A 51 10.70 -14.98 8.63
N PRO A 52 10.09 -13.84 8.92
CA PRO A 52 8.88 -13.37 8.25
C PRO A 52 9.08 -13.49 6.74
N SER A 53 8.10 -14.01 6.00
CA SER A 53 8.24 -14.10 4.55
C SER A 53 7.69 -12.86 3.85
N ALA A 54 8.14 -12.64 2.62
CA ALA A 54 7.70 -11.52 1.81
C ALA A 54 6.19 -11.57 1.56
N VAL A 55 5.56 -10.40 1.51
CA VAL A 55 4.13 -10.27 1.20
C VAL A 55 3.97 -9.92 -0.27
N SER A 56 3.19 -10.74 -0.97
CA SER A 56 2.69 -10.47 -2.31
C SER A 56 1.42 -9.63 -2.23
N VAL A 57 1.35 -8.61 -3.08
CA VAL A 57 0.18 -7.74 -3.21
C VAL A 57 -0.30 -7.79 -4.64
N ILE A 58 -1.61 -7.90 -4.84
CA ILE A 58 -2.28 -7.65 -6.12
C ILE A 58 -3.37 -6.64 -5.85
N ILE A 59 -3.36 -5.52 -6.57
CA ILE A 59 -4.23 -4.38 -6.27
C ILE A 59 -4.57 -3.61 -7.54
N THR A 60 -5.75 -2.99 -7.54
CA THR A 60 -6.10 -1.91 -8.44
C THR A 60 -7.01 -0.91 -7.73
N ALA A 61 -7.30 0.19 -8.41
CA ALA A 61 -8.30 1.15 -7.99
C ALA A 61 -9.09 1.60 -9.20
N ASP A 62 -10.33 2.01 -8.96
CA ASP A 62 -11.05 2.79 -9.95
C ASP A 62 -10.45 4.20 -9.96
N ASN A 63 -9.71 4.45 -11.03
CA ASN A 63 -8.90 5.62 -11.34
C ASN A 63 -7.51 5.66 -10.70
N ALA A 64 -7.25 6.48 -9.67
CA ALA A 64 -5.88 6.78 -9.27
C ALA A 64 -5.45 6.13 -7.96
N TYR A 65 -4.27 5.51 -7.96
CA TYR A 65 -3.68 4.99 -6.74
C TYR A 65 -2.14 4.92 -6.76
N GLY A 66 -1.60 4.57 -5.60
CA GLY A 66 -0.24 4.09 -5.42
C GLY A 66 -0.18 3.16 -4.22
N PHE A 67 0.80 2.26 -4.23
CA PHE A 67 1.05 1.30 -3.17
C PHE A 67 2.38 1.60 -2.48
N GLY A 68 2.43 1.44 -1.17
CA GLY A 68 3.67 1.64 -0.41
C GLY A 68 3.73 0.78 0.83
N TYR A 69 4.88 0.81 1.48
CA TYR A 69 5.09 0.16 2.76
C TYR A 69 6.10 0.96 3.60
N GLY A 70 5.99 0.84 4.91
CA GLY A 70 6.85 1.57 5.82
C GLY A 70 6.48 1.36 7.28
N THR A 71 6.81 2.33 8.11
CA THR A 71 6.47 2.32 9.54
C THR A 71 5.15 3.05 9.76
N GLY A 72 4.70 3.19 11.01
CA GLY A 72 3.56 4.05 11.34
C GLY A 72 3.81 5.55 11.07
N ASP A 73 5.07 5.98 10.97
CA ASP A 73 5.45 7.39 10.84
C ASP A 73 5.82 7.82 9.42
N GLU A 74 6.25 6.88 8.56
CA GLU A 74 6.68 7.18 7.19
C GLU A 74 6.56 5.97 6.25
N LEU A 75 6.35 6.25 4.96
CA LEU A 75 6.60 5.30 3.87
C LEU A 75 8.11 5.21 3.62
N LEU A 76 8.62 3.98 3.66
CA LEU A 76 10.01 3.66 3.30
C LEU A 76 10.13 3.33 1.81
N ASN A 77 9.03 2.93 1.18
CA ASN A 77 8.93 2.66 -0.24
C ASN A 77 7.56 3.08 -0.77
N TYR A 78 7.52 3.54 -2.03
CA TYR A 78 6.30 3.98 -2.69
C TYR A 78 6.37 3.73 -4.20
N PHE A 79 5.39 3.00 -4.71
CA PHE A 79 5.06 2.80 -6.10
C PHE A 79 3.83 3.67 -6.40
N GLY A 80 4.04 4.83 -7.03
CA GLY A 80 3.01 5.85 -7.15
C GLY A 80 2.77 6.36 -8.56
N GLY A 81 1.75 7.19 -8.67
CA GLY A 81 1.38 7.89 -9.89
C GLY A 81 0.69 6.99 -10.92
N ILE A 82 -0.01 5.96 -10.45
CA ILE A 82 -0.90 5.16 -11.29
C ILE A 82 -2.22 5.92 -11.43
N GLU A 83 -2.66 6.07 -12.68
CA GLU A 83 -3.88 6.76 -13.06
C GLU A 83 -4.55 5.93 -14.16
N ASN A 84 -5.56 5.14 -13.78
CA ASN A 84 -6.38 4.37 -14.70
C ASN A 84 -7.39 5.32 -15.36
N ASN A 85 -7.16 5.65 -16.61
CA ASN A 85 -8.00 6.50 -17.44
C ASN A 85 -9.06 5.69 -18.21
N LEU A 86 -8.82 4.39 -18.39
CA LEU A 86 -9.67 3.47 -19.13
C LEU A 86 -10.06 2.29 -18.25
N ALA A 87 -11.28 1.78 -18.45
CA ALA A 87 -11.75 0.56 -17.79
C ALA A 87 -10.82 -0.64 -18.03
N GLU A 88 -10.16 -0.69 -19.19
CA GLU A 88 -9.23 -1.78 -19.49
C GLU A 88 -8.03 -1.82 -18.54
N GLU A 89 -7.60 -0.67 -18.00
CA GLU A 89 -6.49 -0.54 -17.06
C GLU A 89 -6.86 -0.99 -15.64
N ILE A 90 -8.12 -1.37 -15.42
CA ILE A 90 -8.64 -1.84 -14.12
C ILE A 90 -9.08 -3.30 -14.23
N PHE A 91 -9.83 -3.63 -15.28
CA PHE A 91 -10.55 -4.90 -15.38
C PHE A 91 -9.93 -5.90 -16.37
N SER A 92 -8.88 -5.52 -17.12
CA SER A 92 -8.28 -6.43 -18.11
C SER A 92 -7.21 -7.33 -17.53
N CYS A 93 -6.99 -8.44 -18.23
CA CYS A 93 -6.02 -9.45 -17.88
C CYS A 93 -4.91 -9.56 -18.94
N PRO A 94 -3.78 -10.21 -18.61
CA PRO A 94 -3.35 -10.65 -17.27
C PRO A 94 -3.00 -9.47 -16.34
N ILE A 95 -2.68 -9.79 -15.07
CA ILE A 95 -2.05 -8.85 -14.12
C ILE A 95 -0.91 -8.08 -14.82
N GLY A 96 -0.89 -6.77 -14.67
CA GLY A 96 -0.04 -5.82 -15.38
C GLY A 96 -0.72 -5.09 -16.55
N ASN A 97 -1.91 -5.54 -16.98
CA ASN A 97 -2.79 -4.82 -17.91
C ASN A 97 -4.04 -4.25 -17.23
N GLY A 98 -4.35 -4.73 -16.02
CA GLY A 98 -5.42 -4.26 -15.15
C GLY A 98 -4.84 -4.10 -13.74
N PRO A 99 -5.11 -5.04 -12.80
CA PRO A 99 -4.42 -5.02 -11.52
C PRO A 99 -2.92 -5.17 -11.64
N GLU A 100 -2.20 -4.52 -10.74
CA GLU A 100 -0.75 -4.63 -10.62
C GLU A 100 -0.36 -5.54 -9.47
N SER A 101 0.88 -6.01 -9.48
CA SER A 101 1.43 -6.82 -8.41
C SER A 101 2.74 -6.24 -7.87
N TYR A 102 2.86 -6.28 -6.54
CA TYR A 102 4.03 -5.80 -5.81
C TYR A 102 4.51 -6.85 -4.80
N THR A 103 5.78 -6.74 -4.42
CA THR A 103 6.38 -7.56 -3.37
C THR A 103 6.93 -6.68 -2.27
N VAL A 104 6.45 -6.89 -1.05
CA VAL A 104 6.97 -6.26 0.15
C VAL A 104 8.03 -7.18 0.75
N PRO A 105 9.28 -6.73 0.89
CA PRO A 105 10.33 -7.54 1.49
C PRO A 105 9.97 -7.97 2.92
N ALA A 106 10.42 -9.17 3.28
CA ALA A 106 10.24 -9.78 4.60
C ALA A 106 10.53 -8.82 5.76
N GLU A 107 11.61 -8.04 5.67
CA GLU A 107 12.02 -7.09 6.70
C GLU A 107 11.03 -5.93 6.91
N SER A 108 10.29 -5.57 5.85
CA SER A 108 9.29 -4.49 5.85
C SER A 108 7.85 -5.00 6.01
N ALA A 109 7.65 -6.30 6.13
CA ALA A 109 6.36 -6.95 6.30
C ALA A 109 6.20 -7.54 7.72
N ASN A 110 6.60 -6.78 8.74
CA ASN A 110 6.66 -7.21 10.14
C ASN A 110 5.80 -6.36 11.05
N ALA A 111 5.57 -6.86 12.27
CA ALA A 111 4.94 -6.08 13.33
C ALA A 111 5.60 -4.70 13.48
N GLY A 112 4.76 -3.65 13.53
CA GLY A 112 5.19 -2.26 13.56
C GLY A 112 5.41 -1.63 12.18
N HIS A 113 5.25 -2.40 11.10
CA HIS A 113 5.18 -1.89 9.73
C HIS A 113 3.75 -1.90 9.21
N TYR A 114 3.52 -1.10 8.18
CA TYR A 114 2.22 -0.94 7.54
C TYR A 114 2.36 -1.08 6.03
N LEU A 115 1.30 -1.63 5.43
CA LEU A 115 1.03 -1.55 4.00
C LEU A 115 0.12 -0.35 3.76
N TYR A 116 0.46 0.49 2.79
CA TYR A 116 -0.23 1.74 2.49
C TYR A 116 -0.82 1.74 1.09
N ILE A 117 -2.03 2.26 0.96
CA ILE A 117 -2.66 2.56 -0.33
C ILE A 117 -2.98 4.05 -0.36
N ILE A 118 -2.44 4.75 -1.35
CA ILE A 118 -2.64 6.18 -1.57
C ILE A 118 -3.58 6.33 -2.76
N THR A 119 -4.73 6.97 -2.62
CA THR A 119 -5.73 7.02 -3.70
C THR A 119 -6.52 8.32 -3.71
N TYR A 120 -7.07 8.68 -4.87
CA TYR A 120 -7.95 9.84 -5.07
C TYR A 120 -8.89 9.55 -6.25
N ALA A 121 -10.09 10.12 -6.23
CA ALA A 121 -11.10 9.89 -7.25
C ALA A 121 -10.86 10.74 -8.51
N ASP A 122 -11.37 10.29 -9.66
CA ASP A 122 -11.42 11.10 -10.89
C ASP A 122 -12.62 12.06 -10.96
N LYS A 123 -13.52 11.93 -9.98
CA LYS A 123 -14.71 12.77 -9.79
C LYS A 123 -15.78 12.59 -10.87
N LEU A 124 -15.90 11.40 -11.47
CA LEU A 124 -16.84 11.16 -12.56
C LEU A 124 -17.91 10.12 -12.24
N THR A 125 -17.54 8.86 -12.02
CA THR A 125 -18.50 7.74 -12.05
C THR A 125 -18.46 6.94 -10.77
N THR A 126 -17.33 6.31 -10.52
CA THR A 126 -17.12 5.38 -9.42
C THR A 126 -15.76 5.63 -8.78
N GLN A 127 -15.60 5.17 -7.55
CA GLN A 127 -14.34 5.27 -6.82
C GLN A 127 -14.23 4.15 -5.80
N GLY A 128 -13.05 3.55 -5.71
CA GLY A 128 -12.82 2.41 -4.83
C GLY A 128 -11.44 1.82 -5.03
N VAL A 129 -10.95 1.09 -4.03
CA VAL A 129 -9.76 0.24 -4.16
C VAL A 129 -10.12 -1.21 -3.88
N ILE A 130 -9.47 -2.13 -4.59
CA ILE A 130 -9.63 -3.56 -4.36
C ILE A 130 -8.30 -4.29 -4.49
N GLY A 131 -8.05 -5.24 -3.59
CA GLY A 131 -6.78 -5.96 -3.58
C GLY A 131 -6.76 -7.17 -2.67
N GLN A 132 -5.68 -7.94 -2.81
CA GLN A 132 -5.35 -9.10 -1.98
C GLN A 132 -3.88 -9.06 -1.57
N PHE A 133 -3.62 -9.51 -0.34
CA PHE A 133 -2.33 -9.41 0.34
C PHE A 133 -2.03 -10.76 0.99
N PHE A 134 -0.93 -11.40 0.64
CA PHE A 134 -0.67 -12.77 1.11
C PHE A 134 0.81 -13.13 1.16
N ARG A 135 1.14 -14.06 2.05
CA ARG A 135 2.41 -14.79 2.02
C ARG A 135 2.19 -16.11 1.28
N GLU A 136 3.17 -16.55 0.49
CA GLU A 136 3.06 -17.82 -0.23
C GLU A 136 2.81 -18.98 0.73
N GLY A 137 1.68 -19.69 0.56
CA GLY A 137 1.27 -20.80 1.44
C GLY A 137 0.49 -20.39 2.70
N ALA A 138 0.20 -19.09 2.89
CA ALA A 138 -0.68 -18.59 3.94
C ALA A 138 -2.04 -18.15 3.37
N GLU A 139 -3.02 -17.99 4.27
CA GLU A 139 -4.32 -17.43 3.91
C GLU A 139 -4.19 -15.95 3.52
N PRO A 140 -4.81 -15.50 2.41
CA PRO A 140 -4.80 -14.10 2.03
C PRO A 140 -5.61 -13.22 2.99
N VAL A 141 -5.23 -11.94 3.04
CA VAL A 141 -6.08 -10.85 3.53
C VAL A 141 -6.56 -10.08 2.30
N PHE A 142 -7.85 -9.80 2.26
CA PHE A 142 -8.46 -9.05 1.17
C PHE A 142 -8.80 -7.63 1.62
N THR A 143 -8.85 -6.67 0.68
CA THR A 143 -9.70 -5.50 0.90
C THR A 143 -11.13 -5.98 1.17
N GLY A 144 -11.85 -5.35 2.10
CA GLY A 144 -13.12 -5.89 2.60
C GLY A 144 -13.02 -6.75 3.86
N ASN A 145 -11.80 -7.09 4.28
CA ASN A 145 -11.52 -7.82 5.51
C ASN A 145 -10.28 -7.21 6.20
N GLY A 146 -10.23 -7.25 7.53
CA GLY A 146 -9.09 -6.78 8.31
C GLY A 146 -9.26 -5.41 8.97
N GLY A 147 -8.24 -5.03 9.74
CA GLY A 147 -8.20 -3.80 10.55
C GLY A 147 -7.74 -2.58 9.76
N TRP A 148 -8.35 -2.34 8.60
CA TRP A 148 -8.04 -1.18 7.77
C TRP A 148 -8.37 0.13 8.47
N GLU A 149 -7.48 1.10 8.33
CA GLU A 149 -7.68 2.48 8.74
C GLU A 149 -7.53 3.39 7.52
N VAL A 150 -8.24 4.51 7.50
CA VAL A 150 -8.08 5.54 6.47
C VAL A 150 -7.92 6.90 7.11
N CYS A 151 -7.07 7.71 6.48
CA CYS A 151 -7.01 9.15 6.71
C CYS A 151 -7.36 9.86 5.41
N ALA A 152 -8.47 10.58 5.41
CA ALA A 152 -8.87 11.46 4.32
C ALA A 152 -8.24 12.83 4.57
N THR A 153 -7.27 13.22 3.75
CA THR A 153 -6.47 14.45 3.99
C THR A 153 -7.24 15.72 3.65
N GLY A 154 -8.18 15.62 2.70
CA GLY A 154 -8.94 16.76 2.18
C GLY A 154 -8.21 17.57 1.12
N GLU A 155 -7.01 17.16 0.71
CA GLU A 155 -6.34 17.75 -0.45
C GLU A 155 -6.97 17.27 -1.75
N ASP A 156 -7.01 18.16 -2.74
CA ASP A 156 -7.70 17.90 -3.99
C ASP A 156 -6.70 17.51 -5.09
N TYR A 157 -6.79 16.28 -5.57
CA TYR A 157 -5.98 15.77 -6.68
C TYR A 157 -6.88 15.45 -7.88
N ASP A 158 -6.36 15.74 -9.07
CA ASP A 158 -7.00 15.42 -10.35
C ASP A 158 -6.15 14.43 -11.13
N LEU A 159 -6.77 13.65 -12.02
CA LEU A 159 -6.03 12.86 -12.99
C LEU A 159 -5.11 13.75 -13.84
N GLY A 160 -3.93 13.22 -14.17
CA GLY A 160 -2.82 13.92 -14.80
C GLY A 160 -1.88 14.61 -13.82
N SER A 161 -2.24 14.71 -12.54
CA SER A 161 -1.36 15.24 -11.49
C SER A 161 -0.22 14.27 -11.12
N ARG A 162 -0.40 12.97 -11.42
CA ARG A 162 0.46 11.85 -11.01
C ARG A 162 0.49 11.65 -9.50
N GLY A 163 -0.50 12.15 -8.79
CA GLY A 163 -0.67 11.99 -7.35
C GLY A 163 0.34 12.74 -6.49
N PRO A 164 0.26 12.57 -5.16
CA PRO A 164 1.15 13.21 -4.20
C PRO A 164 2.58 12.65 -4.29
N THR A 165 3.56 13.49 -3.94
CA THR A 165 4.94 13.02 -3.78
C THR A 165 5.12 12.23 -2.48
N LEU A 166 6.16 11.39 -2.38
CA LEU A 166 6.48 10.69 -1.13
C LEU A 166 6.67 11.65 0.06
N GLU A 167 7.28 12.82 -0.18
CA GLU A 167 7.43 13.85 0.85
C GLU A 167 6.07 14.36 1.33
N THR A 168 5.15 14.68 0.41
CA THR A 168 3.78 15.09 0.72
C THR A 168 3.02 13.99 1.49
N ILE A 169 3.15 12.74 1.07
CA ILE A 169 2.53 11.59 1.75
C ILE A 169 3.02 11.49 3.19
N ASN A 170 4.33 11.58 3.43
CA ASN A 170 4.89 11.51 4.79
C ASN A 170 4.50 12.72 5.66
N GLN A 171 4.35 13.91 5.08
CA GLN A 171 3.79 15.08 5.79
C GLN A 171 2.33 14.85 6.20
N GLN A 172 1.53 14.26 5.33
CA GLN A 172 0.14 13.93 5.63
C GLN A 172 0.03 12.81 6.66
N LEU A 173 0.85 11.76 6.58
CA LEU A 173 0.93 10.72 7.62
C LEU A 173 1.20 11.31 9.01
N ALA A 174 2.16 12.23 9.12
CA ALA A 174 2.45 12.89 10.39
C ALA A 174 1.27 13.72 10.91
N SER A 175 0.44 14.27 10.03
CA SER A 175 -0.76 15.02 10.42
C SER A 175 -1.91 14.08 10.81
N CYS A 176 -2.11 12.98 10.07
CA CYS A 176 -3.03 11.92 10.41
C CYS A 176 -2.73 11.31 11.80
N ASN A 177 -1.45 11.07 12.11
CA ASN A 177 -1.01 10.55 13.41
C ASN A 177 -1.25 11.54 14.56
N ARG A 178 -1.19 12.85 14.30
CA ARG A 178 -1.45 13.89 15.30
C ARG A 178 -2.95 14.17 15.48
N GLY A 179 -3.77 13.82 14.50
CA GLY A 179 -5.20 14.09 14.52
C GLY A 179 -5.51 15.59 14.41
N ASP A 180 -4.69 16.36 13.68
CA ASP A 180 -4.76 17.82 13.61
C ASP A 180 -5.20 18.36 12.24
N LEU A 181 -5.71 17.50 11.35
CA LEU A 181 -6.32 17.93 10.10
C LEU A 181 -7.67 18.62 10.35
N ASP A 182 -8.09 19.51 9.44
CA ASP A 182 -9.36 20.25 9.59
C ASP A 182 -10.55 19.29 9.47
N PRO A 183 -11.35 19.05 10.54
CA PRO A 183 -12.47 18.10 10.50
C PRO A 183 -13.58 18.49 9.52
N GLN A 184 -13.62 19.74 9.04
CA GLN A 184 -14.61 20.18 8.04
C GLN A 184 -14.26 19.68 6.63
N THR A 185 -12.98 19.52 6.32
CA THR A 185 -12.51 19.14 4.97
C THR A 185 -11.80 17.79 4.93
N SER A 186 -11.55 17.16 6.08
CA SER A 186 -10.77 15.91 6.22
C SER A 186 -11.48 14.92 7.17
N SER A 187 -10.85 13.77 7.44
CA SER A 187 -11.26 12.87 8.53
C SER A 187 -10.70 13.26 9.91
N ALA A 188 -10.04 14.42 10.02
CA ALA A 188 -9.27 14.92 11.17
C ALA A 188 -8.04 14.08 11.55
N GLY A 189 -8.06 12.78 11.28
CA GLY A 189 -6.96 11.83 11.47
C GLY A 189 -7.39 10.44 11.00
N TRP A 190 -6.82 9.40 11.59
CA TRP A 190 -7.19 8.01 11.29
C TRP A 190 -8.61 7.68 11.76
N VAL A 191 -9.41 7.12 10.86
CA VAL A 191 -10.70 6.49 11.16
C VAL A 191 -10.66 5.02 10.76
N THR A 192 -11.41 4.18 11.48
CA THR A 192 -11.48 2.74 11.26
C THR A 192 -12.78 2.39 10.55
N THR A 193 -13.18 1.10 10.55
CA THR A 193 -14.51 0.66 10.11
C THR A 193 -15.64 1.06 11.07
N GLU A 194 -15.31 1.52 12.28
CA GLU A 194 -16.30 2.05 13.22
C GLU A 194 -16.74 3.45 12.78
N ALA A 195 -18.05 3.63 12.63
CA ALA A 195 -18.63 4.91 12.22
C ALA A 195 -18.28 6.03 13.21
N SER A 196 -17.80 7.16 12.68
CA SER A 196 -17.50 8.37 13.44
C SER A 196 -18.12 9.61 12.78
N ALA A 197 -18.17 10.73 13.52
CA ALA A 197 -18.62 12.01 12.96
C ALA A 197 -17.70 12.54 11.83
N HIS A 198 -16.52 11.95 11.66
CA HIS A 198 -15.53 12.31 10.64
C HIS A 198 -15.37 11.22 9.58
N GLY A 199 -16.37 10.35 9.42
CA GLY A 199 -16.37 9.27 8.45
C GLY A 199 -15.76 7.98 8.97
N HIS A 200 -15.65 6.98 8.09
CA HIS A 200 -15.16 5.64 8.39
C HIS A 200 -14.78 4.86 7.13
N VAL A 201 -14.03 3.78 7.29
CA VAL A 201 -13.77 2.80 6.23
C VAL A 201 -15.04 1.99 5.97
N VAL A 202 -15.38 1.82 4.69
CA VAL A 202 -16.53 1.04 4.24
C VAL A 202 -16.12 0.01 3.21
N PHE A 203 -16.89 -1.08 3.16
CA PHE A 203 -16.67 -2.20 2.25
C PHE A 203 -17.89 -2.41 1.36
N GLY A 204 -17.71 -2.22 0.05
CA GLY A 204 -18.69 -2.38 -1.02
C GLY A 204 -18.89 -3.83 -1.41
N GLU A 205 -19.34 -4.10 -2.62
CA GLU A 205 -19.57 -5.44 -3.14
C GLU A 205 -18.30 -6.29 -3.22
N ALA A 206 -18.50 -7.61 -3.24
CA ALA A 206 -17.46 -8.59 -3.49
C ALA A 206 -17.15 -8.70 -5.00
N ASN A 207 -16.00 -9.24 -5.33
CA ASN A 207 -15.52 -9.40 -6.71
C ASN A 207 -16.12 -10.63 -7.42
N ASP A 208 -17.38 -10.94 -7.15
CA ASP A 208 -18.07 -12.17 -7.57
C ASP A 208 -19.23 -11.93 -8.54
N THR A 209 -19.70 -10.68 -8.63
CA THR A 209 -20.92 -10.33 -9.34
C THR A 209 -20.58 -9.44 -10.53
N ALA A 210 -20.78 -9.97 -11.74
CA ALA A 210 -20.56 -9.19 -12.95
C ALA A 210 -21.62 -8.10 -13.12
N ARG A 211 -21.18 -6.90 -13.54
CA ARG A 211 -22.07 -5.78 -13.90
C ARG A 211 -21.57 -5.02 -15.12
N GLU A 212 -22.51 -4.42 -15.85
CA GLU A 212 -22.22 -3.56 -17.01
C GLU A 212 -22.45 -2.08 -16.69
N ILE A 213 -23.42 -1.76 -15.82
CA ILE A 213 -23.82 -0.39 -15.46
C ILE A 213 -23.66 -0.23 -13.94
N PRO A 214 -23.00 0.82 -13.44
CA PRO A 214 -22.84 1.02 -12.00
C PRO A 214 -24.18 1.29 -11.31
N GLU A 215 -24.47 0.55 -10.24
CA GLU A 215 -25.63 0.75 -9.38
C GLU A 215 -25.21 0.61 -7.89
N PRO A 216 -25.88 1.29 -6.94
CA PRO A 216 -25.56 1.13 -5.52
C PRO A 216 -25.59 -0.34 -5.05
N GLY A 217 -24.48 -0.83 -4.48
CA GLY A 217 -24.29 -2.21 -4.03
C GLY A 217 -23.85 -3.21 -5.12
N ASN A 218 -23.56 -2.74 -6.33
CA ASN A 218 -22.99 -3.50 -7.45
C ASN A 218 -22.33 -2.51 -8.44
N GLU A 219 -21.43 -1.70 -7.90
CA GLU A 219 -20.78 -0.55 -8.53
C GLU A 219 -19.67 -0.90 -9.50
N PHE A 220 -19.10 -2.10 -9.55
CA PHE A 220 -17.89 -2.41 -10.33
C PHE A 220 -17.97 -3.72 -11.14
N PRO A 221 -17.40 -3.79 -12.36
CA PRO A 221 -17.14 -5.06 -13.04
C PRO A 221 -16.16 -5.93 -12.24
N ILE A 222 -16.12 -7.22 -12.56
CA ILE A 222 -15.18 -8.16 -11.96
C ILE A 222 -13.75 -7.77 -12.35
N VAL A 223 -12.89 -7.65 -11.35
CA VAL A 223 -11.46 -7.42 -11.49
C VAL A 223 -10.76 -8.77 -11.56
N CYS A 224 -10.04 -9.02 -12.64
CA CYS A 224 -9.39 -10.31 -12.80
C CYS A 224 -8.07 -10.45 -12.05
N GLY A 225 -7.75 -11.68 -11.64
CA GLY A 225 -6.53 -11.95 -10.87
C GLY A 225 -6.62 -11.50 -9.41
N ILE A 226 -7.76 -10.95 -8.99
CA ILE A 226 -8.15 -10.74 -7.59
C ILE A 226 -9.23 -11.75 -7.25
N ASP A 227 -9.14 -12.34 -6.06
CA ASP A 227 -10.07 -13.35 -5.56
C ASP A 227 -11.51 -12.82 -5.46
N GLU A 228 -12.50 -13.72 -5.59
CA GLU A 228 -13.92 -13.37 -5.52
C GLU A 228 -14.35 -12.91 -4.13
N GLU A 229 -13.65 -13.32 -3.07
CA GLU A 229 -13.92 -12.87 -1.70
C GLU A 229 -13.44 -11.44 -1.42
N ALA A 230 -12.58 -10.87 -2.27
CA ALA A 230 -12.15 -9.49 -2.11
C ALA A 230 -13.32 -8.53 -2.35
N ARG A 231 -13.40 -7.49 -1.53
CA ARG A 231 -14.45 -6.45 -1.64
C ARG A 231 -13.83 -5.10 -1.91
N TRP A 232 -14.56 -4.27 -2.64
CA TRP A 232 -14.18 -2.87 -2.82
C TRP A 232 -14.17 -2.15 -1.48
N MET A 233 -13.16 -1.31 -1.26
CA MET A 233 -12.97 -0.55 -0.04
C MET A 233 -12.87 0.94 -0.37
N TRP A 234 -13.52 1.77 0.46
CA TRP A 234 -13.44 3.23 0.32
C TRP A 234 -13.63 3.93 1.67
N TYR A 235 -13.59 5.27 1.63
CA TYR A 235 -13.89 6.15 2.76
C TYR A 235 -15.32 6.70 2.62
N GLU A 236 -16.14 6.52 3.64
CA GLU A 236 -17.45 7.15 3.74
C GLU A 236 -17.33 8.50 4.44
N TRP A 237 -17.47 9.57 3.66
CA TRP A 237 -17.36 10.96 4.15
C TRP A 237 -18.68 11.51 4.70
N GLU A 238 -19.81 10.84 4.46
CA GLU A 238 -21.14 11.14 5.01
C GLU A 238 -21.50 10.08 6.06
N PRO A 239 -21.21 10.30 7.36
CA PRO A 239 -21.45 9.31 8.41
C PRO A 239 -22.89 8.81 8.51
N ASP A 240 -23.84 9.67 8.13
CA ASP A 240 -25.28 9.41 8.22
C ASP A 240 -25.90 9.05 6.85
N ARG A 241 -25.09 8.63 5.85
CA ARG A 241 -25.59 8.32 4.50
C ARG A 241 -26.74 7.31 4.58
N SER A 242 -27.92 7.74 4.17
CA SER A 242 -29.12 6.89 4.11
C SER A 242 -29.51 6.47 2.69
N ALA A 243 -28.87 7.04 1.68
CA ALA A 243 -29.12 6.77 0.26
C ALA A 243 -27.87 7.06 -0.57
N GLY A 244 -27.76 6.40 -1.73
CA GLY A 244 -26.57 6.46 -2.58
C GLY A 244 -25.49 5.48 -2.11
N SER A 245 -24.27 5.71 -2.58
CA SER A 245 -23.12 4.86 -2.27
C SER A 245 -21.84 5.69 -2.18
N PRO A 246 -20.94 5.42 -1.22
CA PRO A 246 -19.63 6.04 -1.16
C PRO A 246 -18.73 5.65 -2.34
N PHE A 247 -19.11 4.59 -3.08
CA PHE A 247 -18.39 4.11 -4.26
C PHE A 247 -18.85 4.76 -5.57
N LEU A 248 -19.92 5.56 -5.55
CA LEU A 248 -20.40 6.32 -6.70
C LEU A 248 -20.05 7.80 -6.51
N TRP A 249 -19.57 8.47 -7.54
CA TRP A 249 -19.30 9.91 -7.42
C TRP A 249 -20.62 10.65 -7.23
N PRO A 250 -20.74 11.54 -6.22
CA PRO A 250 -21.98 12.27 -5.97
C PRO A 250 -22.28 13.26 -7.12
N SER A 251 -23.21 12.87 -7.99
CA SER A 251 -23.59 13.63 -9.19
C SER A 251 -23.96 15.10 -8.88
N GLY A 252 -23.49 16.03 -9.71
CA GLY A 252 -23.76 17.46 -9.56
C GLY A 252 -22.95 18.15 -8.45
N SER A 253 -22.06 17.43 -7.78
CA SER A 253 -21.11 18.01 -6.83
C SER A 253 -20.01 18.80 -7.54
N ALA A 254 -19.56 19.87 -6.90
CA ALA A 254 -18.39 20.63 -7.32
C ALA A 254 -17.35 20.64 -6.20
N GLY A 255 -16.08 20.53 -6.56
CA GLY A 255 -14.97 20.50 -5.60
C GLY A 255 -14.78 19.14 -4.90
N ASN A 256 -13.91 19.13 -3.90
CA ASN A 256 -13.49 17.94 -3.17
C ASN A 256 -14.50 17.52 -2.09
N VAL A 257 -15.68 17.03 -2.49
CA VAL A 257 -16.76 16.65 -1.56
C VAL A 257 -16.50 15.33 -0.84
N THR A 258 -15.71 14.44 -1.44
CA THR A 258 -15.31 13.12 -0.92
C THR A 258 -14.13 13.20 0.04
N LYS A 259 -13.52 14.38 0.20
CA LYS A 259 -12.31 14.61 0.99
C LYS A 259 -11.13 13.76 0.48
N ASP A 260 -10.92 13.83 -0.84
CA ASP A 260 -9.90 13.13 -1.62
C ASP A 260 -8.47 13.26 -1.07
N PHE A 261 -7.58 12.50 -1.70
CA PHE A 261 -6.29 12.06 -1.17
C PHE A 261 -6.51 11.30 0.14
N LEU A 262 -6.85 10.03 -0.06
CA LEU A 262 -7.03 9.03 0.96
C LEU A 262 -5.72 8.26 1.16
N ILE A 263 -5.35 8.07 2.43
CA ILE A 263 -4.26 7.21 2.85
C ILE A 263 -4.90 6.06 3.62
N PHE A 264 -4.98 4.88 3.01
CA PHE A 264 -5.34 3.65 3.72
C PHE A 264 -4.09 2.99 4.29
N ARG A 265 -4.23 2.36 5.45
CA ARG A 265 -3.16 1.50 5.99
C ARG A 265 -3.70 0.21 6.61
N LEU A 266 -2.87 -0.83 6.56
CA LEU A 266 -3.08 -2.12 7.21
C LEU A 266 -1.78 -2.53 7.91
N GLY A 267 -1.85 -2.90 9.19
CA GLY A 267 -0.69 -3.42 9.92
C GLY A 267 -0.17 -4.70 9.28
N ALA A 268 1.12 -4.78 8.98
CA ALA A 268 1.70 -5.92 8.27
C ALA A 268 1.65 -7.22 9.09
N GLU A 269 1.54 -7.12 10.41
CA GLU A 269 1.26 -8.24 11.31
C GLU A 269 -0.12 -8.89 11.13
N LEU A 270 -1.05 -8.19 10.47
CA LEU A 270 -2.39 -8.72 10.18
C LEU A 270 -2.39 -9.65 8.97
N ILE A 271 -1.34 -9.63 8.16
CA ILE A 271 -1.15 -10.64 7.12
C ILE A 271 -0.75 -11.95 7.82
N PRO A 272 -1.44 -13.08 7.59
CA PRO A 272 -1.08 -14.35 8.20
C PRO A 272 0.32 -14.82 7.80
N GLU A 273 1.00 -15.47 8.75
CA GLU A 273 2.20 -16.25 8.46
C GLU A 273 1.84 -17.65 7.97
N VAL A 274 2.77 -18.30 7.27
CA VAL A 274 2.57 -19.67 6.80
C VAL A 274 2.42 -20.61 8.01
N PRO A 275 1.37 -21.45 8.07
CA PRO A 275 1.22 -22.45 9.11
C PRO A 275 2.45 -23.38 9.15
N ARG A 276 3.04 -23.56 10.35
CA ARG A 276 4.21 -24.43 10.56
C ARG A 276 3.81 -25.88 10.80
#